data_AF-Q4CKD8-F1
#
_entry.id   AF-Q4CKD8-F1
#
_cell.length_a   1.000
_cell.length_b   1.000
_cell.length_c   1.000
_cell.angle_alpha   90.00
_cell.angle_beta   90.00
_cell.angle_gamma   90.00
#
_symmetry.space_group_name_H-M   'P 1'
#
loop_
_entity.id
_entity.type
_entity.pdbx_description
1 polymer ?
#
loop_
_entity_poly.entity_id
_entity_poly.type
_entity_poly.pdbx_seq_one_letter_code
_entity_poly.pdbx_strand_id
1 'polypeptide(L)'
;MNTAQLTLCGKYPLDYPTARRVISILNVFIIALAIYRAYSIRMISIRVYGWIIHEFDPWFNFRASEYLDEHGWDAFFHWYDYMSWYPLGRPVGTTIFPGLQITSVLIRRALSMLGVSMTMNDVCCLIPAWFGSVATVLAALLAYETWARFQGC
;
A
#
# COMPACT_ATOMS: atom_id res chain seq x y z
N MET A 1 -11.09 7.87 -45.51
CA MET A 1 -10.54 6.72 -44.74
C MET A 1 -11.72 5.83 -44.41
N ASN A 2 -11.79 4.60 -44.95
CA ASN A 2 -12.88 3.67 -44.65
C ASN A 2 -12.92 3.45 -43.13
N THR A 3 -13.94 3.99 -42.46
CA THR A 3 -14.26 3.68 -41.07
C THR A 3 -14.72 2.24 -41.03
N ALA A 4 -13.77 1.31 -40.90
CA ALA A 4 -14.08 -0.06 -40.50
C ALA A 4 -14.86 0.05 -39.18
N GLN A 5 -16.17 -0.18 -39.25
CA GLN A 5 -17.04 -0.16 -38.08
C GLN A 5 -16.56 -1.27 -37.15
N LEU A 6 -16.08 -0.90 -35.96
CA LEU A 6 -15.78 -1.89 -34.94
C LEU A 6 -17.10 -2.53 -34.52
N THR A 7 -17.27 -3.83 -34.75
CA THR A 7 -18.49 -4.53 -34.35
C THR A 7 -18.31 -5.15 -32.97
N LEU A 8 -19.11 -4.73 -32.00
CA LEU A 8 -19.18 -5.38 -30.69
C LEU A 8 -19.85 -6.75 -30.87
N CYS A 9 -19.15 -7.82 -30.47
CA CYS A 9 -19.58 -9.22 -30.65
C CYS A 9 -20.00 -9.57 -32.10
N GLY A 10 -19.45 -8.88 -33.10
CA GLY A 10 -19.78 -9.09 -34.51
C GLY A 10 -21.20 -8.69 -34.93
N LYS A 11 -22.02 -8.14 -34.03
CA LYS A 11 -23.45 -7.85 -34.29
C LYS A 11 -23.82 -6.39 -34.20
N TYR A 12 -23.16 -5.62 -33.33
CA TYR A 12 -23.55 -4.23 -33.07
C TYR A 12 -22.45 -3.28 -33.56
N PRO A 13 -22.73 -2.41 -34.55
CA PRO A 13 -21.75 -1.42 -34.99
C PRO A 13 -21.51 -0.44 -33.84
N LEU A 14 -20.26 -0.37 -33.39
CA LEU A 14 -19.83 0.56 -32.36
C LEU A 14 -18.97 1.64 -32.99
N ASP A 15 -19.34 2.89 -32.75
CA ASP A 15 -18.53 4.03 -33.16
C ASP A 15 -17.19 4.02 -32.39
N TYR A 16 -16.10 4.42 -33.05
CA TYR A 16 -14.75 4.40 -32.46
C TYR A 16 -14.65 5.16 -31.11
N PRO A 17 -15.17 6.40 -30.97
CA PRO A 17 -15.18 7.10 -29.67
C PRO A 17 -15.98 6.35 -28.60
N THR A 18 -17.08 5.69 -28.97
CA THR A 18 -17.88 4.88 -28.04
C THR A 18 -17.10 3.64 -27.60
N ALA A 19 -16.42 2.95 -28.53
CA ALA A 19 -15.58 1.79 -28.22
C ALA A 19 -14.45 2.15 -27.25
N ARG A 20 -13.76 3.27 -27.52
CA ARG A 20 -12.70 3.77 -26.64
C ARG A 20 -13.22 4.07 -25.24
N ARG A 21 -14.38 4.73 -25.10
CA ARG A 21 -14.99 5.00 -23.79
C ARG A 21 -15.34 3.71 -23.04
N VAL A 22 -15.95 2.73 -23.72
CA VAL A 22 -16.30 1.44 -23.13
C VAL A 22 -15.05 0.71 -22.62
N ILE A 23 -13.98 0.65 -23.43
CA ILE A 23 -12.71 0.02 -23.02
C ILE A 23 -12.10 0.75 -21.82
N SER A 24 -12.08 2.08 -21.81
CA SER A 24 -11.58 2.85 -20.67
C SER A 24 -12.36 2.58 -19.39
N ILE A 25 -13.70 2.51 -19.47
CA ILE A 25 -14.55 2.18 -18.32
C ILE A 25 -14.27 0.76 -17.82
N LEU A 26 -14.14 -0.21 -18.72
CA LEU A 26 -13.81 -1.59 -18.38
C LEU A 26 -12.43 -1.69 -17.72
N ASN A 27 -11.43 -0.96 -18.20
CA ASN A 27 -10.09 -0.93 -17.61
C ASN A 27 -10.13 -0.37 -16.18
N VAL A 28 -10.82 0.75 -15.96
CA VAL A 28 -10.99 1.33 -14.62
C VAL A 28 -11.70 0.33 -13.69
N PHE A 29 -12.74 -0.35 -14.17
CA PHE A 29 -13.46 -1.36 -13.41
C PHE A 29 -12.56 -2.55 -13.03
N ILE A 30 -11.76 -3.06 -13.96
CA ILE A 30 -10.82 -4.17 -13.72
C ILE A 30 -9.76 -3.76 -12.69
N ILE A 31 -9.20 -2.55 -12.80
CA ILE A 31 -8.20 -2.04 -11.84
C ILE A 31 -8.84 -1.89 -10.45
N ALA A 32 -10.05 -1.34 -10.35
CA ALA A 32 -10.76 -1.22 -9.09
C ALA A 32 -11.02 -2.58 -8.45
N LEU A 33 -11.42 -3.58 -9.24
CA LEU A 33 -11.59 -4.96 -8.78
C LEU A 33 -10.26 -5.57 -8.31
N ALA A 34 -9.17 -5.34 -9.03
CA ALA A 34 -7.83 -5.81 -8.66
C ALA A 34 -7.38 -5.22 -7.33
N ILE A 35 -7.56 -3.92 -7.11
CA ILE A 35 -7.28 -3.23 -5.84
C ILE A 35 -8.12 -3.84 -4.70
N TYR A 36 -9.43 -4.00 -4.93
CA TYR A 36 -10.33 -4.59 -3.94
C TYR A 36 -9.91 -6.02 -3.56
N ARG A 37 -9.50 -6.83 -4.54
CA ARG A 37 -8.99 -8.19 -4.30
C ARG A 37 -7.66 -8.18 -3.57
N ALA A 38 -6.73 -7.31 -3.95
CA ALA A 38 -5.43 -7.15 -3.30
C ALA A 38 -5.55 -6.78 -1.81
N TYR A 39 -6.49 -5.87 -1.48
CA TYR A 39 -6.84 -5.53 -0.11
C TYR A 39 -7.49 -6.70 0.62
N SER A 40 -8.52 -7.31 0.02
CA SER A 40 -9.31 -8.37 0.64
C SER A 40 -8.49 -9.60 1.01
N ILE A 41 -7.52 -9.99 0.16
CA ILE A 41 -6.62 -11.12 0.43
C ILE A 41 -5.76 -10.84 1.68
N ARG A 42 -5.24 -9.62 1.82
CA ARG A 42 -4.39 -9.24 2.96
C ARG A 42 -5.17 -9.08 4.27
N MET A 43 -6.45 -8.77 4.18
CA MET A 43 -7.35 -8.71 5.35
C MET A 43 -7.75 -10.08 5.90
N ILE A 44 -7.46 -11.19 5.22
CA ILE A 44 -7.86 -12.54 5.67
C ILE A 44 -7.28 -12.84 7.05
N SER A 45 -5.98 -12.59 7.26
CA SER A 45 -5.31 -12.88 8.54
C SER A 45 -5.96 -12.13 9.70
N ILE A 46 -6.24 -10.84 9.50
CA ILE A 46 -6.86 -9.98 10.52
C ILE A 46 -8.30 -10.44 10.83
N ARG A 47 -9.06 -10.88 9.83
CA ARG A 47 -10.43 -11.37 10.04
C ARG A 47 -10.48 -12.70 10.78
N VAL A 48 -9.50 -13.57 10.57
CA VAL A 48 -9.45 -14.91 11.18
C VAL A 48 -8.82 -14.89 12.57
N TYR A 49 -7.73 -14.16 12.75
CA TYR A 49 -6.91 -14.19 13.98
C TYR A 49 -6.99 -12.90 14.82
N GLY A 50 -7.57 -11.83 14.28
CA GLY A 50 -7.71 -10.54 14.95
C GLY A 50 -6.60 -9.54 14.63
N TRP A 51 -6.60 -8.42 15.36
CA TRP A 51 -5.67 -7.31 15.20
C TRP A 51 -4.34 -7.59 15.92
N ILE A 52 -3.61 -8.57 15.41
CA ILE A 52 -2.32 -9.00 15.97
C ILE A 52 -1.25 -9.03 14.89
N ILE A 53 -0.06 -8.57 15.25
CA ILE A 53 1.12 -8.66 14.40
C ILE A 53 1.59 -10.12 14.39
N HIS A 54 1.67 -10.69 13.20
CA HIS A 54 2.17 -12.04 12.97
C HIS A 54 3.68 -12.05 12.76
N GLU A 55 4.32 -13.19 13.04
CA GLU A 55 5.77 -13.43 12.96
C GLU A 55 6.59 -12.67 14.02
N PHE A 56 7.86 -13.06 14.21
CA PHE A 56 8.75 -12.42 15.19
C PHE A 56 9.35 -11.09 14.71
N ASP A 57 9.72 -10.98 13.43
CA ASP A 57 10.42 -9.82 12.87
C ASP A 57 9.65 -8.48 12.99
N PRO A 58 8.33 -8.42 12.72
CA PRO A 58 7.64 -7.14 12.69
C PRO A 58 7.46 -6.51 14.08
N TRP A 59 7.62 -7.27 15.17
CA TRP A 59 7.54 -6.74 16.54
C TRP A 59 8.58 -5.64 16.81
N PHE A 60 9.80 -5.79 16.28
CA PHE A 60 10.82 -4.75 16.40
C PHE A 60 10.40 -3.47 15.66
N ASN A 61 9.82 -3.60 14.47
CA ASN A 61 9.36 -2.46 13.68
C ASN A 61 8.17 -1.75 14.34
N PHE A 62 7.27 -2.51 14.96
CA PHE A 62 6.17 -1.97 15.76
C PHE A 62 6.67 -1.17 16.96
N ARG A 63 7.56 -1.74 17.77
CA ARG A 63 8.17 -1.06 18.92
C ARG A 63 8.92 0.21 18.50
N ALA A 64 9.64 0.17 17.39
CA ALA A 64 10.31 1.34 16.84
C ALA A 64 9.32 2.43 16.38
N SER A 65 8.17 2.04 15.81
CA SER A 65 7.10 2.96 15.42
C SER A 65 6.41 3.59 16.63
N GLU A 66 6.16 2.80 17.67
CA GLU A 66 5.61 3.26 18.95
C GLU A 66 6.56 4.26 19.62
N TYR A 67 7.86 3.94 19.71
CA TYR A 67 8.86 4.85 20.27
C TYR A 67 8.93 6.19 19.49
N LEU A 68 8.95 6.12 18.15
CA LEU A 68 8.94 7.32 17.28
C LEU A 68 7.71 8.19 17.52
N ASP A 69 6.55 7.57 17.72
CA ASP A 69 5.29 8.29 17.89
C ASP A 69 5.17 8.96 19.26
N GLU A 70 5.64 8.29 20.31
CA GLU A 70 5.61 8.81 21.68
C GLU A 70 6.69 9.87 21.93
N HIS A 71 7.91 9.66 21.46
CA HIS A 71 9.07 10.50 21.79
C HIS A 71 9.41 11.52 20.69
N GLY A 72 8.93 11.28 19.47
CA GLY A 72 9.21 12.12 18.31
C GLY A 72 10.53 11.80 17.61
N TRP A 73 10.79 12.59 16.56
CA TRP A 73 11.83 12.34 15.57
C TRP A 73 13.25 12.47 16.11
N ASP A 74 13.51 13.52 16.88
CA ASP A 74 14.85 13.79 17.42
C ASP A 74 15.30 12.69 18.39
N ALA A 75 14.40 12.30 19.30
CA ALA A 75 14.64 11.19 20.21
C ALA A 75 14.83 9.86 19.47
N PHE A 76 14.06 9.60 18.41
CA PHE A 76 14.18 8.37 17.63
C PHE A 76 15.55 8.22 16.95
N PHE A 77 16.10 9.29 16.36
CA PHE A 77 17.42 9.22 15.72
C PHE A 77 18.58 9.12 16.72
N HIS A 78 18.38 9.55 17.96
CA HIS A 78 19.34 9.39 19.07
C HIS A 78 19.03 8.16 19.95
N TRP A 79 18.07 7.32 19.56
CA TRP A 79 17.61 6.23 20.40
C TRP A 79 18.66 5.12 20.55
N TYR A 80 19.04 4.89 21.81
CA TYR A 80 19.83 3.75 22.23
C TYR A 80 18.97 2.79 23.04
N ASP A 81 18.77 1.57 22.52
CA ASP A 81 17.94 0.56 23.15
C ASP A 81 18.78 -0.31 24.10
N TYR A 82 18.61 -0.10 25.40
CA TYR A 82 19.25 -0.91 26.45
C TYR A 82 18.52 -2.24 26.72
N MET A 83 17.31 -2.43 26.18
CA MET A 83 16.55 -3.68 26.37
C MET A 83 16.96 -4.78 25.39
N SER A 84 17.63 -4.43 24.30
CA SER A 84 18.16 -5.38 23.32
C SER A 84 19.64 -5.63 23.56
N TRP A 85 20.13 -6.86 23.31
CA TRP A 85 21.56 -7.19 23.36
C TRP A 85 22.26 -6.89 24.69
N TYR A 86 21.67 -7.32 25.82
CA TYR A 86 22.34 -7.21 27.11
C TYR A 86 23.71 -7.91 27.09
N PRO A 87 24.80 -7.30 27.61
CA PRO A 87 24.87 -6.01 28.32
C PRO A 87 25.19 -4.79 27.43
N LEU A 88 25.37 -4.98 26.12
CA LEU A 88 25.86 -3.93 25.21
C LEU A 88 24.79 -2.90 24.86
N GLY A 89 23.55 -3.31 24.61
CA GLY A 89 22.55 -2.44 24.01
C GLY A 89 22.65 -2.38 22.48
N ARG A 90 21.75 -1.62 21.85
CA ARG A 90 21.77 -1.35 20.40
C ARG A 90 21.48 0.12 20.09
N PRO A 91 22.33 0.81 19.31
CA PRO A 91 22.00 2.13 18.77
C PRO A 91 20.97 1.96 17.64
N VAL A 92 19.68 2.11 17.92
CA VAL A 92 18.63 1.83 16.93
C VAL A 92 18.56 2.93 15.87
N GLY A 93 18.71 4.20 16.27
CA GLY A 93 18.59 5.34 15.36
C GLY A 93 19.53 5.29 14.14
N THR A 94 20.69 4.65 14.26
CA THR A 94 21.68 4.51 13.18
C THR A 94 21.73 3.12 12.53
N THR A 95 21.01 2.13 13.08
CA THR A 95 21.06 0.72 12.62
C THR A 95 19.74 0.21 12.03
N ILE A 96 18.80 1.11 11.73
CA ILE A 96 17.50 0.80 11.13
C ILE A 96 17.24 1.67 9.91
N PHE A 97 16.51 1.15 8.92
CA PHE A 97 15.90 1.97 7.88
C PHE A 97 14.58 2.54 8.38
N PRO A 98 14.47 3.87 8.62
CA PRO A 98 13.35 4.43 9.37
C PRO A 98 12.07 4.61 8.55
N GLY A 99 12.10 4.35 7.24
CA GLY A 99 10.99 4.68 6.33
C GLY A 99 9.65 4.06 6.72
N LEU A 100 9.67 2.83 7.23
CA LEU A 100 8.45 2.14 7.67
C LEU A 100 7.83 2.81 8.90
N GLN A 101 8.64 3.08 9.92
CA GLN A 101 8.22 3.69 11.18
C GLN A 101 7.62 5.07 10.92
N ILE A 102 8.36 5.88 10.16
CA ILE A 102 7.96 7.21 9.71
C ILE A 102 6.59 7.17 9.05
N THR A 103 6.42 6.27 8.08
CA THR A 103 5.18 6.16 7.31
C THR A 103 4.01 5.75 8.21
N SER A 104 4.20 4.79 9.11
CA SER A 104 3.18 4.34 10.08
C SER A 104 2.75 5.48 11.01
N VAL A 105 3.70 6.21 11.59
CA VAL A 105 3.40 7.33 12.50
C VAL A 105 2.69 8.46 11.76
N LEU A 106 3.14 8.79 10.55
CA LEU A 106 2.49 9.82 9.71
C LEU A 106 1.03 9.45 9.43
N ILE A 107 0.76 8.20 9.04
CA ILE A 107 -0.60 7.73 8.78
C ILE A 107 -1.45 7.78 10.05
N ARG A 108 -0.95 7.29 11.19
CA ARG A 108 -1.68 7.32 12.47
C ARG A 108 -2.06 8.75 12.89
N ARG A 109 -1.11 9.69 12.77
CA ARG A 109 -1.34 11.10 13.10
C ARG A 109 -2.30 11.76 12.10
N ALA A 110 -2.20 11.46 10.81
CA ALA A 110 -3.13 11.94 9.79
C ALA A 110 -4.57 11.46 10.05
N LEU A 111 -4.74 10.17 10.37
CA LEU A 111 -6.04 9.60 10.74
C LEU A 111 -6.61 10.25 12.01
N SER A 112 -5.76 10.49 13.01
CA SER A 112 -6.15 11.17 14.25
C SER A 112 -6.63 12.61 13.99
N MET A 113 -5.98 13.34 13.08
CA MET A 113 -6.42 14.68 12.66
C MET A 113 -7.77 14.67 11.92
N LEU A 114 -8.09 13.58 11.23
CA LEU A 114 -9.40 13.37 10.59
C LEU A 114 -10.47 12.86 11.56
N GLY A 115 -10.16 12.72 12.85
CA GLY A 115 -11.08 12.25 13.88
C GLY A 115 -11.22 10.73 13.98
N VAL A 116 -10.36 9.96 13.30
CA VAL A 116 -10.33 8.51 13.37
C VAL A 116 -9.25 8.08 14.36
N SER A 117 -9.67 7.64 15.55
CA SER A 117 -8.76 7.11 16.57
C SER A 117 -8.41 5.65 16.28
N MET A 118 -7.15 5.40 15.89
CA MET A 118 -6.60 4.05 15.72
C MET A 118 -5.35 3.88 16.56
N THR A 119 -5.16 2.68 17.13
CA THR A 119 -3.94 2.35 17.85
C THR A 119 -2.77 2.20 16.88
N MET A 120 -1.53 2.31 17.39
CA MET A 120 -0.34 2.08 16.55
C MET A 120 -0.33 0.65 15.99
N ASN A 121 -0.82 -0.32 16.77
CA ASN A 121 -0.89 -1.72 16.37
C ASN A 121 -1.84 -1.90 15.17
N ASP A 122 -3.02 -1.29 15.23
CA ASP A 122 -4.01 -1.39 14.14
C ASP A 122 -3.47 -0.80 12.84
N VAL A 123 -2.80 0.35 12.92
CA VAL A 123 -2.14 0.98 11.77
C VAL A 123 -1.08 0.05 11.20
N CYS A 124 -0.18 -0.47 12.02
CA CYS A 124 0.89 -1.38 11.58
C CYS A 124 0.33 -2.65 10.92
N CYS A 125 -0.77 -3.21 11.44
CA CYS A 125 -1.44 -4.36 10.85
C CYS A 125 -2.03 -4.07 9.46
N LEU A 126 -2.45 -2.82 9.19
CA LEU A 126 -3.06 -2.43 7.92
C LEU A 126 -2.07 -1.93 6.88
N ILE A 127 -0.83 -1.57 7.26
CA ILE A 127 0.21 -1.14 6.33
C ILE A 127 0.35 -2.10 5.13
N PRO A 128 0.46 -3.43 5.31
CA PRO A 128 0.55 -4.35 4.18
C PRO A 128 -0.68 -4.31 3.27
N ALA A 129 -1.87 -4.16 3.83
CA ALA A 129 -3.12 -4.10 3.07
C ALA A 129 -3.22 -2.81 2.24
N TRP A 130 -2.90 -1.65 2.81
CA TRP A 130 -2.91 -0.37 2.11
C TRP A 130 -1.83 -0.29 1.04
N PHE A 131 -0.58 -0.58 1.38
CA PHE A 131 0.53 -0.50 0.41
C PHE A 131 0.48 -1.62 -0.63
N GLY A 132 -0.14 -2.77 -0.32
CA GLY A 132 -0.44 -3.81 -1.31
C GLY A 132 -1.43 -3.34 -2.39
N SER A 133 -2.43 -2.54 -1.99
CA SER A 133 -3.37 -1.89 -2.92
C SER A 133 -2.67 -0.83 -3.77
N VAL A 134 -1.83 0.02 -3.17
CA VAL A 134 -1.03 1.01 -3.90
C VAL A 134 -0.09 0.34 -4.89
N ALA A 135 0.59 -0.74 -4.48
CA ALA A 135 1.48 -1.52 -5.35
C ALA A 135 0.74 -2.09 -6.57
N THR A 136 -0.53 -2.48 -6.42
CA THR A 136 -1.37 -2.96 -7.54
C THR A 136 -1.61 -1.86 -8.57
N VAL A 137 -1.85 -0.63 -8.12
CA VAL A 137 -1.98 0.55 -9.01
C VAL A 137 -0.67 0.86 -9.71
N LEU A 138 0.44 0.89 -8.97
CA LEU A 138 1.76 1.18 -9.53
C LEU A 138 2.19 0.13 -10.57
N ALA A 139 1.90 -1.15 -10.31
CA ALA A 139 2.13 -2.23 -11.27
C ALA A 139 1.30 -2.06 -12.54
N ALA A 140 0.02 -1.67 -12.43
CA ALA A 140 -0.83 -1.39 -13.58
C ALA A 140 -0.33 -0.19 -14.41
N LEU A 141 0.11 0.88 -13.75
CA LEU A 141 0.71 2.05 -14.41
C LEU A 141 2.03 1.70 -15.10
N LEU A 142 2.88 0.91 -14.45
CA LEU A 142 4.11 0.42 -15.06
C LEU A 142 3.84 -0.45 -16.31
N ALA A 143 2.87 -1.36 -16.22
CA ALA A 143 2.45 -2.18 -17.35
C ALA A 143 1.92 -1.31 -18.50
N TYR A 144 1.15 -0.25 -18.20
CA TYR A 144 0.65 0.69 -19.19
C TYR A 144 1.79 1.40 -19.95
N GLU A 145 2.80 1.91 -19.24
CA GLU A 145 3.94 2.60 -19.86
C GLU A 145 4.79 1.66 -20.74
N THR A 146 5.00 0.42 -20.28
CA THR A 146 5.74 -0.56 -21.08
C THR A 146 4.97 -0.95 -22.35
N TRP A 147 3.66 -1.16 -22.26
CA TRP A 147 2.83 -1.53 -23.40
C TRP A 147 2.67 -0.40 -24.42
N ALA A 148 2.47 0.84 -23.96
CA ALA A 148 2.35 2.00 -24.84
C ALA A 148 3.59 2.16 -25.73
N ARG A 149 4.78 1.82 -25.22
CA ARG A 149 6.03 1.85 -25.97
C ARG A 149 6.15 0.72 -26.99
N PHE A 150 5.55 -0.44 -26.75
CA PHE A 150 5.50 -1.54 -27.72
C PHE A 150 4.62 -1.25 -28.94
N GLN A 151 3.56 -0.44 -28.80
CA GLN A 151 2.69 -0.07 -29.93
C GLN A 151 3.24 1.10 -30.79
N GLY A 152 4.33 1.75 -30.35
CA GLY A 152 4.99 2.85 -31.04
C GLY A 152 6.18 2.44 -31.92
N CYS A 153 6.40 1.14 -32.12
CA CYS A 153 7.34 0.56 -33.09
C CYS A 153 6.56 -0.20 -34.18
#